data_AF-A0A7V0XEE4-F1
#
_entry.id   AF-A0A7V0XEE4-F1
#
_cell.length_a   1.000
_cell.length_b   1.000
_cell.length_c   1.000
_cell.angle_alpha   90.00
_cell.angle_beta   90.00
_cell.angle_gamma   90.00
#
_symmetry.space_group_name_H-M   'P 1'
#
loop_
_entity.id
_entity.type
_entity.pdbx_description
1 polymer ?
#
loop_
_entity_poly.entity_id
_entity_poly.type
_entity_poly.pdbx_seq_one_letter_code
_entity_poly.pdbx_strand_id
1 'polypeptide(L)'
;MSLRMLVLFLVLAVPAAGQSYVREFQSPNLGTSAWGGSHGYDVDGSGHPNLWGRGAGRVIIYNADYQPWWTINCAGHDYPMLAIPRDVDGDGLVRPVDLNGDGTGEVVVGAYRVDGGSFSGRFWVYDAVTRQLQYESPDLPGFIGSVQLDDVDGDGRHEMIITRYDHTAGWGYVEVYGYEGSGVAGPGEYRRRTGTAQALPTVTRAGTEVGYELVAGGFTRLRLFDAAGREVRQLVRAELPPGRYAVRWDGRDETGRELPAGSYSYRLEASGQVEAGRLILAR
;
A
#
# COMPACT_ATOMS: atom_id res chain seq x y z
N MET A 1 -20.91 13.74 27.49
CA MET A 1 -21.42 14.18 26.17
C MET A 1 -20.80 13.27 25.12
N SER A 2 -21.58 12.37 24.52
CA SER A 2 -21.11 11.50 23.43
C SER A 2 -21.12 12.31 22.13
N LEU A 3 -19.94 12.60 21.58
CA LEU A 3 -19.82 13.20 20.24
C LEU A 3 -20.31 12.17 19.22
N ARG A 4 -21.35 12.52 18.43
CA ARG A 4 -21.84 11.70 17.32
C ARG A 4 -21.13 12.18 16.06
N MET A 5 -20.40 11.32 15.36
CA MET A 5 -19.76 11.67 14.10
C MET A 5 -20.56 11.07 12.94
N LEU A 6 -20.89 11.92 11.97
CA LEU A 6 -21.70 11.61 10.79
C LEU A 6 -20.75 11.34 9.62
N VAL A 7 -20.92 10.24 8.90
CA VAL A 7 -20.22 10.00 7.63
C VAL A 7 -21.21 10.15 6.48
N LEU A 8 -20.93 11.11 5.60
CA LEU A 8 -21.71 11.41 4.40
C LEU A 8 -20.97 10.83 3.18
N PHE A 9 -21.64 9.98 2.42
CA PHE A 9 -21.13 9.49 1.14
C PHE A 9 -21.77 10.28 -0.01
N LEU A 10 -20.95 10.84 -0.91
CA LEU A 10 -21.41 11.54 -2.10
C LEU A 10 -21.11 10.65 -3.32
N VAL A 11 -22.15 10.12 -3.96
CA VAL A 11 -22.02 9.42 -5.25
C VAL A 11 -22.29 10.43 -6.36
N LEU A 12 -21.26 10.83 -7.10
CA LEU A 12 -21.41 11.63 -8.32
C LEU A 12 -21.60 10.68 -9.50
N ALA A 13 -22.84 10.29 -9.79
CA ALA A 13 -23.19 9.79 -11.11
C ALA A 13 -23.38 11.00 -12.04
N VAL A 14 -22.76 11.00 -13.22
CA VAL A 14 -23.02 12.03 -14.25
C VAL A 14 -24.46 11.83 -14.73
N PRO A 15 -25.40 12.74 -14.43
CA PRO A 15 -26.78 12.57 -14.86
C PRO A 15 -26.96 13.12 -16.28
N ALA A 16 -27.96 12.61 -16.99
CA ALA A 16 -28.57 13.34 -18.09
C ALA A 16 -28.94 14.76 -17.61
N ALA A 17 -28.73 15.75 -18.47
CA ALA A 17 -28.83 17.16 -18.11
C ALA A 17 -30.10 17.49 -17.31
N GLY A 18 -29.94 17.90 -16.04
CA GLY A 18 -31.01 18.50 -15.24
C GLY A 18 -31.57 17.68 -14.07
N GLN A 19 -31.05 16.49 -13.74
CA GLN A 19 -31.46 15.78 -12.51
C GLN A 19 -30.27 15.45 -11.60
N SER A 20 -30.22 16.05 -10.41
CA SER A 20 -29.37 15.58 -9.32
C SER A 20 -30.13 14.52 -8.52
N TYR A 21 -29.78 13.24 -8.68
CA TYR A 21 -30.18 12.23 -7.70
C TYR A 21 -29.21 12.27 -6.52
N VAL A 22 -29.59 12.95 -5.46
CA VAL A 22 -28.97 12.74 -4.14
C VAL A 22 -29.83 11.71 -3.44
N ARG A 23 -29.40 10.45 -3.40
CA ARG A 23 -29.97 9.47 -2.46
C ARG A 23 -29.07 9.46 -1.24
N GLU A 24 -29.49 10.16 -0.18
CA GLU A 24 -28.80 10.12 1.10
C GLU A 24 -29.08 8.78 1.77
N PHE A 25 -28.02 8.03 2.10
CA PHE A 25 -28.10 6.81 2.89
C PHE A 25 -27.35 7.02 4.21
N GLN A 26 -28.01 6.69 5.32
CA GLN A 26 -27.43 6.76 6.65
C GLN A 26 -27.06 5.34 7.11
N SER A 27 -25.77 5.11 7.30
CA SER A 27 -25.29 3.87 7.93
C SER A 27 -25.76 3.78 9.39
N PRO A 28 -25.89 2.56 9.96
CA PRO A 28 -26.00 2.38 11.40
C PRO A 28 -24.82 3.02 12.14
N ASN A 29 -24.92 3.25 13.45
CA ASN A 29 -23.85 3.86 14.23
C ASN A 29 -22.54 3.03 14.16
N LEU A 30 -21.54 3.55 13.43
CA LEU A 30 -20.21 2.97 13.26
C LEU A 30 -19.19 3.44 14.33
N GLY A 31 -19.64 4.16 15.36
CA GLY A 31 -18.80 4.63 16.48
C GLY A 31 -18.00 5.91 16.19
N THR A 32 -16.86 6.07 16.88
CA THR A 32 -16.10 7.33 16.96
C THR A 32 -15.13 7.57 15.80
N SER A 33 -14.91 6.57 14.95
CA SER A 33 -14.10 6.68 13.73
C SER A 33 -14.77 5.86 12.63
N ALA A 34 -15.16 6.52 11.55
CA ALA A 34 -15.76 5.86 10.40
C ALA A 34 -15.09 6.37 9.12
N TRP A 35 -14.58 5.43 8.33
CA TRP A 35 -13.82 5.66 7.11
C TRP A 35 -14.34 4.71 6.03
N GLY A 36 -14.46 5.17 4.79
CA GLY A 36 -14.90 4.32 3.69
C GLY A 36 -14.95 5.09 2.38
N GLY A 37 -14.88 4.36 1.26
CA GLY A 37 -15.16 4.90 -0.06
C GLY A 37 -14.38 4.19 -1.17
N SER A 38 -15.03 3.25 -1.86
CA SER A 38 -15.30 3.34 -3.30
C SER A 38 -16.14 2.13 -3.77
N HIS A 39 -16.89 2.37 -4.85
CA HIS A 39 -17.86 1.49 -5.50
C HIS A 39 -17.20 0.37 -6.31
N GLY A 40 -17.92 -0.75 -6.51
CA GLY A 40 -17.63 -1.69 -7.59
C GLY A 40 -17.78 -3.18 -7.26
N TYR A 41 -17.94 -3.54 -5.99
CA TYR A 41 -17.81 -4.94 -5.58
C TYR A 41 -19.14 -5.70 -5.65
N ASP A 42 -19.26 -6.74 -6.47
CA ASP A 42 -20.40 -7.65 -6.40
C ASP A 42 -20.12 -8.80 -5.42
N VAL A 43 -19.91 -8.46 -4.15
CA VAL A 43 -19.61 -9.44 -3.08
C VAL A 43 -20.80 -10.36 -2.83
N ASP A 44 -22.02 -9.86 -3.03
CA ASP A 44 -23.24 -10.64 -2.85
C ASP A 44 -23.68 -11.43 -4.09
N GLY A 45 -22.95 -11.34 -5.21
CA GLY A 45 -23.24 -12.04 -6.46
C GLY A 45 -24.56 -11.64 -7.11
N SER A 46 -25.06 -10.43 -6.80
CA SER A 46 -26.30 -9.88 -7.32
C SER A 46 -26.19 -9.29 -8.72
N GLY A 47 -24.97 -9.17 -9.26
CA GLY A 47 -24.67 -8.45 -10.50
C GLY A 47 -24.67 -6.93 -10.32
N HIS A 48 -24.74 -6.44 -9.08
CA HIS A 48 -24.76 -5.02 -8.75
C HIS A 48 -23.68 -4.67 -7.73
N PRO A 49 -22.97 -3.53 -7.89
CA PRO A 49 -21.98 -3.10 -6.92
C PRO A 49 -22.56 -2.89 -5.52
N ASN A 50 -21.90 -3.46 -4.52
CA ASN A 50 -22.14 -3.25 -3.10
C ASN A 50 -21.40 -1.99 -2.60
N LEU A 51 -21.96 -1.38 -1.56
CA LEU A 51 -21.28 -0.36 -0.76
C LEU A 51 -20.68 -1.02 0.48
N TRP A 52 -19.61 -0.49 1.03
CA TRP A 52 -19.14 -0.89 2.35
C TRP A 52 -18.69 0.29 3.20
N GLY A 53 -18.82 0.13 4.51
CA GLY A 53 -18.40 1.09 5.52
C GLY A 53 -17.70 0.40 6.68
N ARG A 54 -16.96 1.15 7.49
CA ARG A 54 -16.20 0.57 8.60
C ARG A 54 -16.11 1.52 9.79
N GLY A 55 -15.97 0.97 10.99
CA GLY A 55 -15.79 1.71 12.24
C GLY A 55 -16.10 0.87 13.45
N ALA A 56 -15.57 1.26 14.61
CA ALA A 56 -15.75 0.57 15.90
C ALA A 56 -15.53 -0.95 15.83
N GLY A 57 -14.44 -1.36 15.16
CA GLY A 57 -14.09 -2.76 14.97
C GLY A 57 -15.07 -3.56 14.13
N ARG A 58 -15.79 -2.91 13.21
CA ARG A 58 -16.70 -3.57 12.28
C ARG A 58 -16.50 -3.10 10.85
N VAL A 59 -16.69 -4.03 9.92
CA VAL A 59 -16.94 -3.75 8.50
C VAL A 59 -18.38 -4.12 8.20
N ILE A 60 -19.10 -3.25 7.50
CA ILE A 60 -20.46 -3.51 7.03
C ILE A 60 -20.47 -3.42 5.52
N ILE A 61 -20.93 -4.48 4.87
CA ILE A 61 -21.21 -4.54 3.44
C ILE A 61 -22.71 -4.36 3.26
N TYR A 62 -23.10 -3.49 2.33
CA TYR A 62 -24.47 -3.15 1.98
C TYR A 62 -24.78 -3.63 0.57
N ASN A 63 -25.94 -4.26 0.40
CA ASN A 63 -26.40 -4.69 -0.92
C ASN A 63 -26.80 -3.49 -1.81
N ALA A 64 -27.25 -3.77 -3.04
CA ALA A 64 -27.70 -2.75 -4.01
C ALA A 64 -28.86 -1.87 -3.51
N ASP A 65 -29.65 -2.35 -2.55
CA ASP A 65 -30.72 -1.60 -1.89
C ASP A 65 -30.24 -0.81 -0.65
N TYR A 66 -28.93 -0.77 -0.42
CA TYR A 66 -28.27 -0.13 0.72
C TYR A 66 -28.67 -0.71 2.08
N GLN A 67 -29.16 -1.94 2.12
CA GLN A 67 -29.42 -2.64 3.39
C GLN A 67 -28.15 -3.35 3.85
N PRO A 68 -27.84 -3.37 5.17
CA PRO A 68 -26.74 -4.17 5.70
C PRO A 68 -26.92 -5.63 5.29
N TRP A 69 -25.99 -6.14 4.47
CA TRP A 69 -26.03 -7.49 3.93
C TRP A 69 -25.12 -8.43 4.74
N TRP A 70 -23.95 -7.92 5.14
CA TRP A 70 -23.00 -8.64 5.99
C TRP A 70 -22.27 -7.67 6.93
N THR A 71 -22.17 -8.06 8.20
CA THR A 71 -21.34 -7.37 9.19
C THR A 71 -20.24 -8.31 9.66
N ILE A 72 -19.00 -7.87 9.53
CA ILE A 72 -17.80 -8.57 9.99
C ILE A 72 -17.29 -7.86 11.24
N ASN A 73 -17.09 -8.60 12.33
CA ASN A 73 -16.58 -8.07 13.59
C ASN A 73 -15.09 -8.40 13.74
N CYS A 74 -14.26 -7.37 13.90
CA CYS A 74 -12.82 -7.46 14.09
C CYS A 74 -12.55 -7.49 15.60
N ALA A 75 -12.43 -8.69 16.16
CA ALA A 75 -12.39 -8.94 17.61
C ALA A 75 -11.36 -8.06 18.34
N GLY A 76 -11.82 -7.02 19.04
CA GLY A 76 -10.97 -6.10 19.80
C GLY A 76 -10.07 -5.20 18.95
N HIS A 77 -10.26 -5.13 17.63
CA HIS A 77 -9.47 -4.32 16.71
C HIS A 77 -10.32 -3.20 16.10
N ASP A 78 -10.15 -1.98 16.61
CA ASP A 78 -11.07 -0.86 16.37
C ASP A 78 -11.01 -0.25 14.97
N TYR A 79 -9.92 -0.48 14.24
CA TYR A 79 -9.63 0.18 12.96
C TYR A 79 -9.58 -0.81 11.79
N PRO A 80 -10.75 -1.32 11.35
CA PRO A 80 -10.81 -2.30 10.29
C PRO A 80 -10.64 -1.69 8.90
N MET A 81 -10.31 -2.56 7.95
CA MET A 81 -10.03 -2.32 6.54
C MET A 81 -10.53 -3.53 5.77
N LEU A 82 -11.35 -3.32 4.75
CA LEU A 82 -11.73 -4.38 3.81
C LEU A 82 -10.67 -4.42 2.70
N ALA A 83 -10.23 -5.62 2.33
CA ALA A 83 -9.42 -5.78 1.14
C ALA A 83 -10.17 -5.23 -0.07
N ILE A 84 -9.45 -4.50 -0.91
CA ILE A 84 -9.99 -4.01 -2.18
C ILE A 84 -9.47 -4.98 -3.24
N PRO A 85 -10.28 -5.96 -3.69
CA PRO A 85 -9.94 -6.68 -4.91
C PRO A 85 -9.85 -5.66 -6.05
N ARG A 86 -8.90 -5.86 -6.96
CA ARG A 86 -8.90 -5.17 -8.25
C ARG A 86 -9.81 -5.95 -9.20
N ASP A 87 -10.10 -5.39 -10.37
CA ASP A 87 -10.55 -6.22 -11.48
C ASP A 87 -9.39 -7.16 -11.81
N VAL A 88 -9.50 -8.38 -11.29
CA VAL A 88 -8.39 -9.32 -11.17
C VAL A 88 -8.27 -10.18 -12.43
N ASP A 89 -9.40 -10.51 -13.06
CA ASP A 89 -9.44 -11.27 -14.32
C ASP A 89 -9.57 -10.37 -15.56
N GLY A 90 -9.72 -9.06 -15.38
CA GLY A 90 -9.86 -8.09 -16.46
C GLY A 90 -11.24 -8.11 -17.13
N ASP A 91 -12.25 -8.72 -16.49
CA ASP A 91 -13.61 -8.82 -17.01
C ASP A 91 -14.45 -7.54 -16.76
N GLY A 92 -13.87 -6.56 -16.07
CA GLY A 92 -14.51 -5.30 -15.71
C GLY A 92 -15.35 -5.37 -14.43
N LEU A 93 -15.36 -6.51 -13.72
CA LEU A 93 -16.09 -6.72 -12.48
C LEU A 93 -15.12 -6.98 -11.32
N VAL A 94 -15.40 -6.31 -10.20
CA VAL A 94 -14.62 -6.52 -8.99
C VAL A 94 -15.37 -7.53 -8.12
N ARG A 95 -14.85 -8.74 -8.01
CA ARG A 95 -15.45 -9.85 -7.25
C ARG A 95 -14.51 -10.34 -6.14
N PRO A 96 -15.04 -11.03 -5.12
CA PRO A 96 -14.23 -11.81 -4.20
C PRO A 96 -13.34 -12.80 -4.96
N VAL A 97 -12.07 -12.89 -4.57
CA VAL A 97 -11.05 -13.69 -5.25
C VAL A 97 -10.99 -15.07 -4.61
N ASP A 98 -11.03 -16.14 -5.40
CA ASP A 98 -10.87 -17.51 -4.92
C ASP A 98 -9.39 -17.75 -4.56
N LEU A 99 -9.07 -17.54 -3.29
CA LEU A 99 -7.74 -17.73 -2.72
C LEU A 99 -7.47 -19.22 -2.49
N ASN A 100 -8.49 -19.97 -2.08
CA ASN A 100 -8.30 -21.33 -1.59
C ASN A 100 -8.47 -22.43 -2.67
N GLY A 101 -8.97 -22.06 -3.84
CA GLY A 101 -9.23 -22.93 -4.99
C GLY A 101 -10.51 -23.76 -4.87
N ASP A 102 -11.48 -23.38 -4.02
CA ASP A 102 -12.74 -24.11 -3.81
C ASP A 102 -13.86 -23.70 -4.77
N GLY A 103 -13.60 -22.72 -5.64
CA GLY A 103 -14.56 -22.18 -6.61
C GLY A 103 -15.44 -21.07 -6.05
N THR A 104 -15.25 -20.67 -4.80
CA THR A 104 -15.88 -19.48 -4.19
C THR A 104 -14.81 -18.45 -3.85
N GLY A 105 -15.18 -17.17 -3.89
CA GLY A 105 -14.22 -16.12 -3.57
C GLY A 105 -14.17 -15.82 -2.07
N GLU A 106 -13.03 -15.32 -1.61
CA GLU A 106 -12.80 -14.90 -0.24
C GLU A 106 -12.88 -13.39 -0.05
N VAL A 107 -13.35 -13.00 1.14
CA VAL A 107 -13.28 -11.64 1.67
C VAL A 107 -12.20 -11.60 2.75
N VAL A 108 -11.23 -10.72 2.56
CA VAL A 108 -10.17 -10.48 3.55
C VAL A 108 -10.39 -9.16 4.26
N VAL A 109 -10.31 -9.18 5.59
CA VAL A 109 -10.42 -7.99 6.44
C VAL A 109 -9.17 -7.88 7.28
N GLY A 110 -8.51 -6.72 7.24
CA GLY A 110 -7.44 -6.37 8.17
C GLY A 110 -7.95 -5.38 9.20
N ALA A 111 -7.42 -5.38 10.41
CA ALA A 111 -7.68 -4.35 11.39
C ALA A 111 -6.47 -4.14 12.30
N TYR A 112 -6.44 -3.03 13.00
CA TYR A 112 -5.50 -2.82 14.09
C TYR A 112 -6.20 -2.28 15.34
N ARG A 113 -5.56 -2.47 16.49
CA ARG A 113 -5.91 -1.83 17.77
C ARG A 113 -4.76 -1.00 18.30
N VAL A 114 -5.08 -0.12 19.23
CA VAL A 114 -4.12 0.73 19.93
C VAL A 114 -4.29 0.53 21.44
N ASP A 115 -3.29 -0.08 22.07
CA ASP A 115 -3.27 -0.37 23.51
C ASP A 115 -2.14 0.42 24.17
N GLY A 116 -2.46 1.52 24.86
CA GLY A 116 -1.46 2.31 25.61
C GLY A 116 -0.33 2.88 24.74
N GLY A 117 -0.57 3.09 23.45
CA GLY A 117 0.43 3.55 22.48
C GLY A 117 1.13 2.43 21.69
N SER A 118 0.86 1.17 22.02
CA SER A 118 1.26 0.02 21.22
C SER A 118 0.22 -0.28 20.14
N PHE A 119 0.67 -0.64 18.96
CA PHE A 119 -0.19 -1.03 17.85
C PHE A 119 -0.07 -2.54 17.60
N SER A 120 -1.20 -3.22 17.45
CA SER A 120 -1.24 -4.60 16.96
C SER A 120 -2.26 -4.75 15.84
N GLY A 121 -1.84 -5.43 14.77
CA GLY A 121 -2.63 -5.72 13.60
C GLY A 121 -3.10 -7.16 13.58
N ARG A 122 -4.24 -7.42 12.93
CA ARG A 122 -4.73 -8.77 12.67
C ARG A 122 -5.53 -8.78 11.38
N PHE A 123 -5.53 -9.90 10.66
CA PHE A 123 -6.39 -10.09 9.51
C PHE A 123 -7.16 -11.41 9.57
N TRP A 124 -8.28 -11.43 8.86
CA TRP A 124 -9.22 -12.54 8.78
C TRP A 124 -9.59 -12.79 7.33
N VAL A 125 -9.79 -14.07 6.99
CA VAL A 125 -10.24 -14.53 5.69
C VAL A 125 -11.58 -15.22 5.88
N TYR A 126 -12.57 -14.79 5.12
CA TYR A 126 -13.92 -15.35 5.14
C TYR A 126 -14.30 -15.83 3.75
N ASP A 127 -15.00 -16.94 3.69
CA ASP A 127 -15.72 -17.36 2.48
C ASP A 127 -16.81 -16.31 2.16
N ALA A 128 -16.86 -15.78 0.94
CA ALA A 128 -17.83 -14.74 0.59
C ALA A 128 -19.27 -15.26 0.51
N VAL A 129 -19.46 -16.54 0.19
CA VAL A 129 -20.76 -17.19 0.00
C VAL A 129 -21.30 -17.70 1.33
N THR A 130 -20.52 -18.54 2.03
CA THR A 130 -20.92 -19.17 3.29
C THR A 130 -20.75 -18.23 4.49
N ARG A 131 -19.94 -17.16 4.34
CA ARG A 131 -19.60 -16.17 5.39
C ARG A 131 -18.85 -16.77 6.57
N GLN A 132 -18.35 -17.99 6.42
CA GLN A 132 -17.59 -18.67 7.46
C GLN A 132 -16.17 -18.12 7.53
N LEU A 133 -15.67 -17.97 8.76
CA LEU A 133 -14.27 -17.66 9.00
C LEU A 133 -13.43 -18.87 8.60
N GLN A 134 -12.57 -18.70 7.60
CA GLN A 134 -11.64 -19.72 7.14
C GLN A 134 -10.26 -19.58 7.79
N TYR A 135 -9.81 -18.35 8.01
CA TYR A 135 -8.51 -18.08 8.65
C TYR A 135 -8.51 -16.81 9.50
N GLU A 136 -7.76 -16.86 10.60
CA GLU A 136 -7.44 -15.72 11.45
C GLU A 136 -5.94 -15.69 11.71
N SER A 137 -5.31 -14.52 11.47
CA SER A 137 -3.89 -14.35 11.75
C SER A 137 -3.62 -14.25 13.25
N PRO A 138 -2.39 -14.56 13.72
CA PRO A 138 -1.94 -14.09 15.03
C PRO A 138 -1.92 -12.54 15.07
N ASP A 139 -1.76 -11.98 16.26
CA ASP A 139 -1.46 -10.55 16.40
C ASP A 139 -0.10 -10.25 15.76
N LEU A 140 -0.13 -9.36 14.78
CA LEU A 140 1.03 -8.82 14.10
C LEU A 140 1.47 -7.52 14.80
N PRO A 141 2.78 -7.28 14.97
CA PRO A 141 3.25 -6.02 15.53
C PRO A 141 3.01 -4.85 14.55
N GLY A 142 2.58 -3.72 15.09
CA GLY A 142 2.29 -2.52 14.31
C GLY A 142 0.84 -2.41 13.87
N PHE A 143 0.53 -1.40 13.06
CA PHE A 143 -0.80 -1.27 12.45
C PHE A 143 -0.80 -1.82 11.03
N ILE A 144 -1.94 -2.38 10.61
CA ILE A 144 -2.18 -2.75 9.20
C ILE A 144 -2.54 -1.48 8.44
N GLY A 145 -1.80 -1.20 7.36
CA GLY A 145 -2.00 -0.04 6.49
C GLY A 145 -2.85 -0.34 5.26
N SER A 146 -2.82 -1.57 4.75
CA SER A 146 -3.65 -2.00 3.63
C SER A 146 -3.71 -3.52 3.54
N VAL A 147 -4.79 -4.02 2.95
CA VAL A 147 -4.94 -5.41 2.50
C VAL A 147 -5.32 -5.39 1.03
N GLN A 148 -4.60 -6.13 0.20
CA GLN A 148 -4.80 -6.25 -1.25
C GLN A 148 -4.73 -7.72 -1.66
N LEU A 149 -5.37 -8.05 -2.77
CA LEU A 149 -5.36 -9.37 -3.38
C LEU A 149 -4.86 -9.20 -4.82
N ASP A 150 -3.78 -9.88 -5.19
CA ASP A 150 -3.16 -9.78 -6.53
C ASP A 150 -2.28 -11.01 -6.79
N ASP A 151 -2.13 -11.41 -8.05
CA ASP A 151 -1.21 -12.48 -8.49
C ASP A 151 0.18 -11.85 -8.68
N VAL A 152 1.00 -11.87 -7.63
CA VAL A 152 2.26 -11.13 -7.61
C VAL A 152 3.44 -11.96 -8.12
N ASP A 153 3.28 -13.27 -8.26
CA ASP A 153 4.32 -14.15 -8.77
C ASP A 153 4.03 -14.75 -10.17
N GLY A 154 2.84 -14.51 -10.70
CA GLY A 154 2.41 -14.87 -12.05
C GLY A 154 2.06 -16.34 -12.21
N ASP A 155 1.72 -17.04 -11.12
CA ASP A 155 1.36 -18.46 -11.14
C ASP A 155 -0.15 -18.70 -11.43
N GLY A 156 -0.94 -17.62 -11.50
CA GLY A 156 -2.38 -17.66 -11.73
C GLY A 156 -3.22 -17.85 -10.46
N ARG A 157 -2.60 -17.92 -9.27
CA ARG A 157 -3.23 -17.83 -7.96
C ARG A 157 -3.00 -16.43 -7.40
N HIS A 158 -3.85 -16.04 -6.45
CA HIS A 158 -3.79 -14.71 -5.86
C HIS A 158 -3.23 -14.80 -4.46
N GLU A 159 -2.33 -13.86 -4.15
CA GLU A 159 -1.76 -13.71 -2.83
C GLU A 159 -2.46 -12.59 -2.07
N MET A 160 -2.46 -12.69 -0.75
CA MET A 160 -2.82 -11.57 0.11
C MET A 160 -1.58 -10.71 0.35
N ILE A 161 -1.65 -9.43 -0.03
CA ILE A 161 -0.62 -8.43 0.20
C ILE A 161 -1.06 -7.52 1.35
N ILE A 162 -0.34 -7.60 2.47
CA ILE A 162 -0.62 -6.83 3.68
C ILE A 162 0.52 -5.86 3.92
N THR A 163 0.20 -4.57 3.99
CA THR A 163 1.16 -3.56 4.43
C THR A 163 1.00 -3.30 5.92
N ARG A 164 2.10 -3.15 6.63
CA ARG A 164 2.11 -2.81 8.05
C ARG A 164 3.24 -1.86 8.40
N TYR A 165 3.06 -1.10 9.47
CA TYR A 165 4.12 -0.28 10.04
C TYR A 165 4.29 -0.62 11.52
N ASP A 166 5.46 -1.15 11.86
CA ASP A 166 5.84 -1.46 13.23
C ASP A 166 6.48 -0.21 13.85
N HIS A 167 5.72 0.47 14.71
CA HIS A 167 6.20 1.65 15.44
C HIS A 167 7.36 1.35 16.39
N THR A 168 7.49 0.10 16.86
CA THR A 168 8.57 -0.30 17.77
C THR A 168 9.85 -0.51 17.00
N ALA A 169 9.76 -1.20 15.85
CA ALA A 169 10.91 -1.44 14.99
C ALA A 169 11.29 -0.20 14.15
N GLY A 170 10.33 0.68 13.86
CA GLY A 170 10.49 1.84 12.98
C GLY A 170 10.46 1.52 11.48
N TRP A 171 9.95 0.33 11.10
CA TRP A 171 9.95 -0.15 9.72
C TRP A 171 8.55 -0.34 9.16
N GLY A 172 8.40 -0.03 7.88
CA GLY A 172 7.28 -0.50 7.06
C GLY A 172 7.58 -1.88 6.48
N TYR A 173 6.54 -2.71 6.37
CA TYR A 173 6.62 -4.04 5.80
C TYR A 173 5.54 -4.20 4.74
N VAL A 174 5.89 -4.92 3.69
CA VAL A 174 4.96 -5.48 2.71
C VAL A 174 5.09 -6.98 2.83
N GLU A 175 4.01 -7.63 3.24
CA GLU A 175 3.95 -9.08 3.43
C GLU A 175 3.05 -9.68 2.37
N VAL A 176 3.49 -10.80 1.81
CA VAL A 176 2.76 -11.55 0.80
C VAL A 176 2.48 -12.92 1.39
N TYR A 177 1.21 -13.31 1.41
CA TYR A 177 0.72 -14.57 1.94
C TYR A 177 0.07 -15.36 0.80
N GLY A 178 0.65 -16.52 0.46
CA GLY A 178 0.00 -17.50 -0.40
C GLY A 178 -1.01 -18.34 0.37
N TYR A 179 -2.09 -18.76 -0.28
CA TYR A 179 -3.11 -19.61 0.32
C TYR A 179 -3.01 -21.04 -0.25
N GLU A 180 -2.26 -21.92 0.43
CA GLU A 180 -2.13 -23.32 0.01
C GLU A 180 -3.31 -24.14 0.57
N GLY A 181 -4.29 -24.44 -0.28
CA GLY A 181 -5.53 -25.10 0.12
C GLY A 181 -5.41 -26.58 0.50
N SER A 182 -5.94 -26.95 1.67
CA SER A 182 -6.96 -28.01 1.84
C SER A 182 -7.35 -28.17 3.32
N GLY A 183 -8.38 -27.43 3.76
CA GLY A 183 -9.19 -27.79 4.93
C GLY A 183 -8.59 -27.61 6.33
N VAL A 184 -7.28 -27.42 6.52
CA VAL A 184 -6.69 -27.04 7.83
C VAL A 184 -5.40 -26.26 7.57
N ALA A 185 -5.27 -25.11 8.24
CA ALA A 185 -4.04 -24.32 8.45
C ALA A 185 -3.64 -23.26 7.41
N GLY A 186 -4.52 -22.27 7.17
CA GLY A 186 -4.11 -20.90 6.88
C GLY A 186 -3.21 -20.66 5.66
N PRO A 187 -2.67 -19.44 5.51
CA PRO A 187 -1.68 -19.18 4.47
C PRO A 187 -0.44 -20.05 4.70
N GLY A 188 -0.16 -20.91 3.72
CA GLY A 188 0.97 -21.84 3.70
C GLY A 188 2.32 -21.11 3.78
N GLU A 189 3.36 -21.89 4.10
CA GLU A 189 4.65 -21.40 4.60
C GLU A 189 5.15 -20.07 4.04
N TYR A 190 5.28 -19.14 4.98
CA TYR A 190 6.13 -17.97 4.99
C TYR A 190 7.43 -18.14 4.18
N ARG A 191 7.43 -17.73 2.92
CA ARG A 191 8.67 -17.21 2.33
C ARG A 191 8.75 -15.74 2.66
N ARG A 192 9.43 -15.41 3.76
CA ARG A 192 9.87 -14.04 4.08
C ARG A 192 10.72 -13.50 2.94
N ARG A 193 10.10 -12.99 1.89
CA ARG A 193 10.71 -11.91 1.13
C ARG A 193 10.44 -10.69 1.98
N THR A 194 11.32 -10.42 2.95
CA THR A 194 11.50 -9.06 3.40
C THR A 194 11.99 -8.26 2.20
N GLY A 195 11.04 -7.75 1.41
CA GLY A 195 11.17 -6.40 0.96
C GLY A 195 11.17 -5.55 2.21
N THR A 196 12.34 -5.41 2.86
CA THR A 196 12.61 -4.14 3.52
C THR A 196 12.19 -3.11 2.49
N ALA A 197 11.24 -2.24 2.80
CA ALA A 197 11.27 -0.92 2.22
C ALA A 197 12.65 -0.39 2.61
N GLN A 198 13.67 -0.71 1.80
CA GLN A 198 14.99 -0.15 1.93
C GLN A 198 14.70 1.32 1.77
N ALA A 199 14.75 2.04 2.88
CA ALA A 199 14.45 3.44 2.86
C ALA A 199 15.42 4.06 1.85
N LEU A 200 14.84 4.41 0.71
CA LEU A 200 15.57 4.76 -0.49
C LEU A 200 16.33 6.05 -0.20
N PRO A 201 17.52 6.22 -0.79
CA PRO A 201 18.19 7.49 -0.64
C PRO A 201 17.31 8.60 -1.21
N THR A 202 16.78 9.48 -0.36
CA THR A 202 15.89 10.55 -0.83
C THR A 202 16.73 11.66 -1.41
N VAL A 203 16.50 12.03 -2.68
CA VAL A 203 17.32 13.03 -3.37
C VAL A 203 16.59 14.36 -3.55
N THR A 204 17.29 15.46 -3.26
CA THR A 204 16.87 16.84 -3.56
C THR A 204 17.92 17.52 -4.43
N ARG A 205 17.51 18.48 -5.28
CA ARG A 205 18.43 19.20 -6.17
C ARG A 205 18.20 20.71 -6.12
N ALA A 206 19.29 21.46 -6.09
CA ALA A 206 19.31 22.92 -6.24
C ALA A 206 20.52 23.33 -7.09
N GLY A 207 20.29 23.80 -8.32
CA GLY A 207 21.38 24.09 -9.27
C GLY A 207 22.22 22.84 -9.57
N THR A 208 23.52 22.88 -9.24
CA THR A 208 24.48 21.78 -9.40
C THR A 208 24.77 21.04 -8.08
N GLU A 209 23.95 21.23 -7.05
CA GLU A 209 24.03 20.50 -5.78
C GLU A 209 23.03 19.35 -5.72
N VAL A 210 23.51 18.19 -5.26
CA VAL A 210 22.73 16.97 -5.01
C VAL A 210 22.73 16.71 -3.51
N GLY A 211 21.59 16.92 -2.86
CA GLY A 211 21.36 16.51 -1.47
C GLY A 211 20.76 15.11 -1.41
N TYR A 212 21.27 14.23 -0.55
CA TYR A 212 20.75 12.88 -0.36
C TYR A 212 20.74 12.43 1.11
N GLU A 213 19.78 11.60 1.50
CA GLU A 213 19.66 11.04 2.85
C GLU A 213 19.88 9.52 2.81
N LEU A 214 20.81 9.00 3.62
CA LEU A 214 21.06 7.57 3.80
C LEU A 214 20.38 7.09 5.07
N VAL A 215 19.39 6.21 4.96
CA VAL A 215 18.71 5.65 6.14
C VAL A 215 19.49 4.49 6.77
N ALA A 216 20.23 3.75 5.95
CA ALA A 216 21.22 2.79 6.41
C ALA A 216 22.58 3.14 5.80
N GLY A 217 23.64 3.07 6.62
CA GLY A 217 24.99 3.31 6.16
C GLY A 217 25.48 2.20 5.25
N GLY A 218 26.52 2.48 4.47
CA GLY A 218 27.11 1.52 3.55
C GLY A 218 27.91 2.18 2.43
N PHE A 219 28.44 1.35 1.55
CA PHE A 219 29.18 1.82 0.38
C PHE A 219 28.24 2.60 -0.55
N THR A 220 28.60 3.85 -0.78
CA THR A 220 27.82 4.83 -1.52
C THR A 220 28.62 5.33 -2.73
N ARG A 221 27.98 5.36 -3.90
CA ARG A 221 28.56 5.85 -5.14
C ARG A 221 27.60 6.82 -5.83
N LEU A 222 28.06 8.05 -6.08
CA LEU A 222 27.30 9.05 -6.85
C LEU A 222 28.08 9.38 -8.13
N ARG A 223 27.49 9.12 -9.29
CA ARG A 223 28.09 9.33 -10.61
C ARG A 223 27.26 10.26 -11.46
N LEU A 224 27.93 11.04 -12.31
CA LEU A 224 27.33 11.91 -13.31
C LEU A 224 27.56 11.38 -14.71
N PHE A 225 26.57 11.56 -15.57
CA PHE A 225 26.58 11.12 -16.97
C PHE A 225 26.16 12.25 -17.90
N ASP A 226 26.73 12.27 -19.10
CA ASP A 226 26.32 13.17 -20.18
C ASP A 226 25.02 12.70 -20.88
N ALA A 227 24.56 13.48 -21.85
CA ALA A 227 23.36 13.16 -22.63
C ALA A 227 23.47 11.85 -23.45
N ALA A 228 24.69 11.36 -23.72
CA ALA A 228 24.95 10.09 -24.38
C ALA A 228 25.05 8.93 -23.38
N GLY A 229 24.86 9.18 -22.08
CA GLY A 229 24.97 8.18 -21.02
C GLY A 229 26.41 7.81 -20.65
N ARG A 230 27.40 8.58 -21.10
CA ARG A 230 28.81 8.35 -20.73
C ARG A 230 29.07 8.96 -19.36
N GLU A 231 29.73 8.20 -18.49
CA GLU A 231 30.16 8.69 -17.17
C GLU A 231 31.16 9.83 -17.37
N VAL A 232 30.88 10.98 -16.77
CA VAL A 232 31.75 12.16 -16.88
C VAL A 232 32.46 12.48 -15.57
N ARG A 233 31.88 12.08 -14.43
CA ARG A 233 32.50 12.28 -13.12
C ARG A 233 31.85 11.43 -12.05
N GLN A 234 32.66 10.83 -11.19
CA GLN A 234 32.22 10.31 -9.90
C GLN A 234 32.39 11.36 -8.79
N LEU A 235 31.28 11.73 -8.15
CA LEU A 235 31.25 12.72 -7.06
C LEU A 235 31.47 12.09 -5.68
N VAL A 236 31.01 10.85 -5.48
CA VAL A 236 31.12 10.12 -4.21
C VAL A 236 31.52 8.68 -4.49
N ARG A 237 32.45 8.15 -3.70
CA ARG A 237 32.80 6.72 -3.63
C ARG A 237 33.40 6.42 -2.26
N ALA A 238 32.55 6.19 -1.27
CA ALA A 238 32.97 5.99 0.12
C ALA A 238 31.95 5.14 0.89
N GLU A 239 32.38 4.54 1.99
CA GLU A 239 31.46 4.03 3.00
C GLU A 239 31.00 5.20 3.88
N LEU A 240 29.70 5.39 3.97
CA LEU A 240 29.09 6.50 4.73
C LEU A 240 28.14 5.93 5.79
N PRO A 241 28.12 6.48 7.02
CA PRO A 241 27.11 6.12 8.02
C PRO A 241 25.71 6.64 7.61
N PRO A 242 24.63 6.19 8.29
CA PRO A 242 23.31 6.81 8.15
C PRO A 242 23.38 8.32 8.40
N GLY A 243 22.67 9.11 7.60
CA GLY A 243 22.66 10.57 7.73
C GLY A 243 22.34 11.32 6.44
N ARG A 244 22.35 12.65 6.53
CA ARG A 244 22.08 13.56 5.39
C ARG A 244 23.38 14.11 4.83
N TYR A 245 23.47 14.12 3.51
CA TYR A 245 24.65 14.52 2.75
C TYR A 245 24.25 15.48 1.64
N ALA A 246 25.18 16.34 1.25
CA ALA A 246 25.05 17.18 0.07
C ALA A 246 26.39 17.26 -0.64
N VAL A 247 26.36 17.11 -1.96
CA VAL A 247 27.56 17.23 -2.79
C VAL A 247 27.29 18.19 -3.92
N ARG A 248 28.16 19.20 -4.03
CA ARG A 248 28.13 20.19 -5.09
C ARG A 248 29.06 19.78 -6.22
N TRP A 249 28.55 19.86 -7.45
CA TRP A 249 29.36 19.71 -8.65
C TRP A 249 29.77 21.08 -9.21
N ASP A 250 31.05 21.20 -9.56
CA ASP A 250 31.69 22.43 -10.05
C ASP A 250 31.59 22.60 -11.59
N GLY A 251 30.92 21.69 -12.30
CA GLY A 251 30.78 21.71 -13.76
C GLY A 251 31.96 21.11 -14.53
N ARG A 252 32.90 20.41 -13.87
CA ARG A 252 34.06 19.78 -14.51
C ARG A 252 33.94 18.26 -14.58
N ASP A 253 34.59 17.64 -15.56
CA ASP A 253 34.75 16.18 -15.65
C ASP A 253 35.87 15.65 -14.74
N GLU A 254 36.11 14.35 -14.77
CA GLU A 254 37.17 13.66 -14.01
C GLU A 254 38.60 14.15 -14.33
N THR A 255 38.83 14.71 -15.51
CA THR A 255 40.13 15.26 -15.92
C THR A 255 40.30 16.73 -15.51
N GLY A 256 39.27 17.32 -14.89
CA GLY A 256 39.24 18.73 -14.50
C GLY A 256 38.83 19.68 -15.63
N ARG A 257 38.45 19.14 -16.80
CA ARG A 257 38.01 19.93 -17.95
C ARG A 257 36.59 20.44 -17.72
N GLU A 258 36.34 21.69 -18.10
CA GLU A 258 35.00 22.27 -18.03
C GLU A 258 34.06 21.63 -19.03
N LEU A 259 32.89 21.24 -18.54
CA LEU A 259 31.83 20.66 -19.34
C LEU A 259 30.86 21.75 -19.85
N PRO A 260 30.24 21.57 -21.03
CA PRO A 260 29.31 22.53 -21.59
C PRO A 260 28.07 22.68 -20.71
N ALA A 261 27.45 23.88 -20.72
CA ALA A 261 26.14 24.07 -20.12
C ALA A 261 25.13 23.09 -20.73
N GLY A 262 24.25 22.53 -19.92
CA GLY A 262 23.32 21.49 -20.38
C GLY A 262 22.76 20.61 -19.26
N SER A 263 21.95 19.64 -19.68
CA SER A 263 21.41 18.62 -18.78
C SER A 263 22.40 17.47 -18.62
N TYR A 264 22.62 17.07 -17.37
CA TYR A 264 23.40 15.90 -16.99
C TYR A 264 22.50 14.99 -16.16
N SER A 265 22.70 13.69 -16.24
CA SER A 265 22.04 12.75 -15.33
C SER A 265 22.98 12.32 -14.22
N TYR A 266 22.44 11.92 -13.08
CA TYR A 266 23.20 11.29 -12.02
C TYR A 266 22.62 9.94 -11.66
N ARG A 267 23.47 9.09 -11.06
CA ARG A 267 23.09 7.83 -10.45
C ARG A 267 23.72 7.73 -9.07
N LEU A 268 22.88 7.57 -8.05
CA LEU A 268 23.26 7.31 -6.67
C LEU A 268 23.01 5.83 -6.37
N GLU A 269 24.07 5.11 -6.03
CA GLU A 269 24.03 3.71 -5.60
C GLU A 269 24.38 3.66 -4.12
N ALA A 270 23.49 3.16 -3.27
CA ALA A 270 23.73 2.98 -1.85
C ALA A 270 22.91 1.81 -1.32
N SER A 271 23.50 1.00 -0.44
CA SER A 271 22.80 -0.09 0.26
C SER A 271 22.04 -1.06 -0.67
N GLY A 272 22.58 -1.32 -1.87
CA GLY A 272 21.96 -2.19 -2.87
C GLY A 272 20.84 -1.55 -3.71
N GLN A 273 20.57 -0.26 -3.52
CA GLN A 273 19.54 0.51 -4.24
C GLN A 273 20.17 1.53 -5.18
N VAL A 274 19.39 1.93 -6.19
CA VAL A 274 19.82 2.85 -7.24
C VAL A 274 18.79 3.95 -7.45
N GLU A 275 19.18 5.19 -7.23
CA GLU A 275 18.38 6.39 -7.51
C GLU A 275 18.99 7.17 -8.66
N ALA A 276 18.15 7.74 -9.53
CA ALA A 276 18.59 8.47 -10.70
C ALA A 276 17.82 9.78 -10.87
N GLY A 277 18.50 10.80 -11.36
CA GLY A 277 17.87 12.08 -11.64
C GLY A 277 18.68 12.94 -12.60
N ARG A 278 18.28 14.21 -12.73
CA ARG A 278 18.92 15.16 -13.64
C ARG A 278 19.38 16.43 -12.92
N LEU A 279 20.49 16.98 -13.40
CA LEU A 279 21.07 18.26 -13.03
C LEU A 279 21.12 19.18 -14.25
N ILE A 280 21.05 20.47 -14.00
CA ILE A 280 21.25 21.50 -15.03
C ILE A 280 22.52 22.25 -14.67
N LEU A 281 23.50 22.20 -15.56
CA LEU A 281 24.66 23.08 -15.50
C LEU A 281 24.31 24.37 -16.26
N ALA A 282 24.07 25.44 -15.50
CA ALA A 282 23.95 26.79 -16.02
C ALA A 282 25.31 27.51 -15.93
N ARG A 283 25.57 28.44 -16.85
CA ARG A 283 26.77 29.29 -16.86
C ARG A 283 26.35 30.74 -16.68
#